data_AF-A0AAD7VY75-F1
#
_entry.id   AF-A0AAD7VY75-F1
#
_cell.length_a   1.000
_cell.length_b   1.000
_cell.length_c   1.000
_cell.angle_alpha   90.00
_cell.angle_beta   90.00
_cell.angle_gamma   90.00
#
_symmetry.space_group_name_H-M   'P 1'
#
loop_
_entity.id
_entity.type
_entity.pdbx_description
1 polymer ?
#
loop_
_entity_poly.entity_id
_entity_poly.type
_entity_poly.pdbx_seq_one_letter_code
_entity_poly.pdbx_strand_id
1 'polypeptide(L)'
;MRSEVKELIRDQEKAEVSRAEKLLERLEQEIAELRRRDAELEQLPHTEDDIHFLQSCQSVCAPPGPGDLLRITVNPHVSFEAVSKHVSELKEQLEDICKGEFVKISQTVNKVHILEPRTREDFLQYSCELTLDPNTVYRYLRLSEGNREVTRVRKIQSYLDHPERFDCQPQVLCREGLSGRCYWEAEWNG
;
A
#
# COMPACT_ATOMS: atom_id res chain seq x y z
N MET A 1 -5.48 2.33 9.82
CA MET A 1 -6.05 1.02 10.24
C MET A 1 -5.12 -0.19 10.14
N ARG A 2 -4.76 -0.72 8.95
CA ARG A 2 -3.88 -1.94 8.88
C ARG A 2 -2.50 -1.72 9.51
N SER A 3 -1.93 -0.52 9.36
CA SER A 3 -0.68 -0.10 9.99
C SER A 3 -0.83 0.07 11.51
N GLU A 4 -1.86 0.77 11.97
CA GLU A 4 -2.14 1.01 13.40
C GLU A 4 -2.35 -0.28 14.20
N VAL A 5 -3.16 -1.22 13.70
CA VAL A 5 -3.40 -2.51 14.39
C VAL A 5 -2.10 -3.33 14.46
N LYS A 6 -1.28 -3.28 13.40
CA LYS A 6 0.05 -3.91 13.41
C LYS A 6 0.99 -3.28 14.43
N GLU A 7 1.01 -1.95 14.56
CA GLU A 7 1.79 -1.29 15.61
C GLU A 7 1.31 -1.67 17.01
N LEU A 8 -0.01 -1.68 17.27
CA LEU A 8 -0.54 -2.05 18.58
C LEU A 8 -0.15 -3.49 18.99
N ILE A 9 -0.18 -4.44 18.04
CA ILE A 9 0.27 -5.82 18.29
C ILE A 9 1.76 -5.85 18.62
N ARG A 10 2.61 -5.13 17.87
CA ARG A 10 4.05 -5.06 18.13
C ARG A 10 4.36 -4.42 19.48
N ASP A 11 3.66 -3.35 19.84
CA ASP A 11 3.84 -2.66 21.11
C ASP A 11 3.47 -3.58 22.28
N GLN A 12 2.37 -4.34 22.16
CA GLN A 12 1.96 -5.32 23.15
C GLN A 12 2.96 -6.48 23.27
N GLU A 13 3.42 -7.02 22.14
CA GLU A 13 4.46 -8.06 22.10
C GLU A 13 5.74 -7.59 22.81
N LYS A 14 6.23 -6.40 22.45
CA LYS A 14 7.43 -5.81 23.04
C LYS A 14 7.27 -5.57 24.55
N ALA A 15 6.09 -5.12 24.99
CA ALA A 15 5.81 -4.89 26.39
C ALA A 15 5.84 -6.19 27.20
N GLU A 16 5.22 -7.27 26.71
CA GLU A 16 5.22 -8.56 27.41
C GLU A 16 6.60 -9.23 27.37
N VAL A 17 7.33 -9.15 26.25
CA VAL A 17 8.72 -9.64 26.15
C VAL A 17 9.63 -8.90 27.14
N SER A 18 9.57 -7.57 27.18
CA SER A 18 10.38 -6.78 28.13
C SER A 18 10.07 -7.11 29.60
N ARG A 19 8.82 -7.45 29.92
CA ARG A 19 8.46 -7.93 31.26
C ARG A 19 9.09 -9.28 31.56
N ALA A 20 9.06 -10.21 30.61
CA ALA A 20 9.67 -11.53 30.76
C ALA A 20 11.21 -11.45 30.91
N GLU A 21 11.87 -10.59 30.13
CA GLU A 21 13.31 -10.36 30.21
C GLU A 21 13.73 -9.81 31.59
N LYS A 22 13.02 -8.83 32.13
CA LYS A 22 13.29 -8.29 33.48
C LYS A 22 13.12 -9.34 34.58
N LEU A 23 12.15 -10.24 34.40
CA LEU A 23 11.95 -11.35 35.34
C LEU A 23 13.10 -12.34 35.25
N LEU A 24 13.56 -12.67 34.04
CA LEU A 24 14.70 -13.55 33.82
C LEU A 24 15.98 -13.00 34.46
N GLU A 25 16.29 -11.72 34.24
CA GLU A 25 17.48 -11.07 34.82
C GLU A 25 17.47 -11.13 36.35
N ARG A 26 16.30 -10.90 36.98
CA ARG A 26 16.17 -11.02 38.44
C ARG A 26 16.41 -12.45 38.92
N LEU A 27 15.87 -13.46 38.23
CA LEU A 27 16.08 -14.87 38.59
C LEU A 27 17.54 -15.29 38.44
N GLU A 28 18.23 -14.82 37.39
CA GLU A 28 19.66 -15.06 37.21
C GLU A 28 20.49 -14.46 38.35
N GLN A 29 20.14 -13.25 38.80
CA GLN A 29 20.79 -12.62 39.95
C GLN A 29 20.56 -13.42 41.25
N GLU A 30 19.33 -13.89 41.49
CA GLU A 30 19.00 -14.70 42.67
C GLU A 30 19.74 -16.04 42.69
N ILE A 31 19.84 -16.71 41.52
CA ILE A 31 20.63 -17.95 41.37
C ILE A 31 22.11 -17.68 41.64
N ALA A 32 22.66 -16.57 41.14
CA ALA A 32 24.05 -16.21 41.36
C ALA A 32 24.35 -15.94 42.85
N GLU A 33 23.45 -15.23 43.55
CA GLU A 33 23.59 -15.00 44.98
C GLU A 33 23.50 -16.30 45.80
N LEU A 34 22.57 -17.19 45.45
CA LEU A 34 22.44 -18.50 46.10
C LEU A 34 23.71 -19.33 45.91
N ARG A 35 24.24 -19.42 44.68
CA ARG A 35 25.49 -20.13 44.39
C ARG A 35 26.68 -19.55 45.14
N ARG A 36 26.75 -18.22 45.31
CA ARG A 36 27.80 -17.58 46.09
C ARG A 36 27.72 -17.98 47.57
N ARG A 37 26.53 -17.90 48.18
CA ARG A 37 26.35 -18.29 49.59
C ARG A 37 26.64 -19.78 49.82
N ASP A 38 26.24 -20.63 48.88
CA ASP A 38 26.54 -22.07 48.91
C ASP A 38 28.05 -22.33 48.92
N ALA A 39 28.81 -21.63 48.07
CA ALA A 39 30.27 -21.71 48.07
C ALA A 39 30.90 -21.18 49.36
N GLU A 40 30.36 -20.10 49.96
CA GLU A 40 30.81 -19.58 51.25
C GLU A 40 30.54 -20.58 52.40
N LEU A 41 29.41 -21.28 52.37
CA LEU A 41 29.06 -22.36 53.32
C LEU A 41 30.01 -23.55 53.24
N GLU A 42 30.39 -23.97 52.03
CA GLU A 42 31.35 -25.06 51.82
C GLU A 42 32.76 -24.73 52.36
N GLN A 43 33.15 -23.44 52.37
CA GLN A 43 34.46 -23.00 52.87
C GLN A 43 34.48 -22.76 54.39
N LEU A 44 33.32 -22.45 54.99
CA LEU A 44 33.16 -22.17 56.43
C LEU A 44 33.78 -23.21 57.40
N PRO A 45 33.61 -24.54 57.22
CA PRO A 45 34.17 -25.53 58.15
C PRO A 45 35.71 -25.66 58.07
N HIS A 46 36.34 -25.05 57.07
CA HIS A 46 37.80 -25.03 56.89
C HIS A 46 38.46 -23.82 57.56
N THR A 47 37.69 -22.98 58.26
CA THR A 47 38.18 -21.79 58.94
C THR A 47 38.69 -22.17 60.36
N GLU A 48 39.98 -22.02 60.62
CA GLU A 48 40.61 -22.39 61.92
C GLU A 48 40.36 -21.36 63.06
N ASP A 49 39.80 -20.20 62.74
CA ASP A 49 39.49 -19.13 63.72
C ASP A 49 38.00 -19.17 64.10
N ASP A 50 37.72 -19.65 65.31
CA ASP A 50 36.36 -19.79 65.87
C ASP A 50 35.60 -18.45 65.97
N ILE A 51 36.31 -17.32 66.11
CA ILE A 51 35.68 -15.99 66.18
C ILE A 51 35.22 -15.57 64.77
N HIS A 52 36.08 -15.78 63.77
CA HIS A 52 35.76 -15.50 62.38
C HIS A 52 34.65 -16.43 61.86
N PHE A 53 34.64 -17.70 62.27
CA PHE A 53 33.57 -18.66 61.99
C PHE A 53 32.21 -18.15 62.48
N LEU A 54 32.12 -17.72 63.75
CA LEU A 54 30.87 -17.21 64.32
C LEU A 54 30.37 -15.95 63.60
N GLN A 55 31.26 -15.04 63.20
CA GLN A 55 30.91 -13.83 62.46
C GLN A 55 30.42 -14.14 61.03
N SER A 56 31.10 -15.04 60.31
CA SER A 56 30.69 -15.46 58.96
C SER A 56 29.39 -16.26 58.95
N CYS A 57 29.20 -17.18 59.90
CA CYS A 57 27.95 -17.93 60.05
C CYS A 57 26.75 -16.99 60.23
N GLN A 58 26.89 -15.91 60.98
CA GLN A 58 25.81 -14.95 61.21
C GLN A 58 25.39 -14.20 59.93
N SER A 59 26.35 -13.92 59.03
CA SER A 59 26.09 -13.27 57.74
C SER A 59 25.47 -14.24 56.71
N VAL A 60 25.90 -15.50 56.71
CA VAL A 60 25.51 -16.50 55.71
C VAL A 60 24.17 -17.19 56.05
N CYS A 61 23.87 -17.35 57.34
CA CYS A 61 22.60 -17.94 57.81
C CYS A 61 21.42 -16.94 57.80
N ALA A 62 21.66 -15.67 57.50
CA ALA A 62 20.57 -14.72 57.29
C ALA A 62 19.77 -15.16 56.04
N PRO A 63 18.47 -15.48 56.17
CA PRO A 63 17.67 -15.79 55.00
C PRO A 63 17.70 -14.57 54.06
N PRO A 64 17.78 -14.75 52.73
CA PRO A 64 17.46 -13.66 51.83
C PRO A 64 16.11 -13.10 52.30
N GLY A 65 16.05 -11.79 52.56
CA GLY A 65 14.81 -11.14 53.00
C GLY A 65 13.68 -11.56 52.07
N PRO A 66 12.42 -11.63 52.54
CA PRO A 66 11.31 -12.18 51.77
C PRO A 66 11.10 -11.34 50.51
N GLY A 67 11.88 -11.61 49.47
CA GLY A 67 11.61 -11.22 48.11
C GLY A 67 10.45 -12.09 47.75
N ASP A 68 9.28 -11.48 47.65
CA ASP A 68 8.02 -12.11 47.25
C ASP A 68 8.32 -13.25 46.29
N LEU A 69 8.16 -14.49 46.76
CA LEU A 69 8.21 -15.66 45.90
C LEU A 69 7.12 -15.43 44.87
N LEU A 70 7.54 -14.90 43.71
CA LEU A 70 6.65 -14.56 42.62
C LEU A 70 6.01 -15.88 42.25
N ARG A 71 4.73 -16.05 42.59
CA ARG A 71 3.88 -17.02 41.92
C ARG A 71 3.82 -16.54 40.49
N ILE A 72 4.79 -16.99 39.68
CA ILE A 72 4.84 -16.77 38.25
C ILE A 72 3.55 -17.39 37.73
N THR A 73 2.55 -16.54 37.57
CA THR A 73 1.31 -16.94 36.94
C THR A 73 1.62 -16.87 35.46
N VAL A 74 2.29 -17.91 34.95
CA VAL A 74 2.40 -18.12 33.51
C VAL A 74 0.95 -18.21 33.05
N ASN A 75 0.44 -17.17 32.40
CA ASN A 75 -0.91 -17.18 31.87
C ASN A 75 -0.95 -18.27 30.79
N PRO A 76 -1.58 -19.44 31.02
CA PRO A 76 -1.50 -20.56 30.09
C PRO A 76 -2.39 -20.35 28.86
N HIS A 77 -3.17 -19.27 28.84
CA HIS A 77 -4.21 -19.03 27.86
C HIS A 77 -4.01 -17.69 27.16
N VAL A 78 -2.92 -17.58 26.40
CA VAL A 78 -2.82 -16.54 25.38
C VAL A 78 -3.65 -16.99 24.17
N SER A 79 -4.92 -16.57 24.11
CA SER A 79 -5.82 -16.88 22.99
C SER A 79 -5.99 -15.66 22.08
N PHE A 80 -5.80 -15.87 20.78
CA PHE A 80 -6.10 -14.88 19.74
C PHE A 80 -7.55 -14.96 19.24
N GLU A 81 -8.40 -15.80 19.84
CA GLU A 81 -9.77 -16.04 19.39
C GLU A 81 -10.61 -14.76 19.35
N ALA A 82 -10.51 -13.92 20.39
CA ALA A 82 -11.19 -12.63 20.42
C ALA A 82 -10.72 -11.72 19.29
N VAL A 83 -9.41 -11.63 19.03
CA VAL A 83 -8.87 -10.81 17.94
C VAL A 83 -9.34 -11.33 16.59
N SER A 84 -9.26 -12.64 16.38
CA SER A 84 -9.71 -13.32 15.16
C SER A 84 -11.20 -13.07 14.90
N LYS A 85 -12.03 -13.14 15.95
CA LYS A 85 -13.46 -12.84 15.87
C LYS A 85 -13.71 -11.41 15.40
N HIS A 86 -13.13 -10.40 16.05
CA HIS A 86 -13.33 -9.00 15.66
C HIS A 86 -12.82 -8.71 14.23
N VAL A 87 -11.70 -9.32 13.82
CA VAL A 87 -11.19 -9.21 12.45
C VAL A 87 -12.15 -9.84 11.44
N SER A 88 -12.78 -10.96 11.80
CA SER A 88 -13.78 -11.63 10.96
C SER A 88 -15.06 -10.80 10.83
N GLU A 89 -15.56 -10.23 11.93
CA GLU A 89 -16.73 -9.33 11.93
C GLU A 89 -16.47 -8.08 11.06
N LEU A 90 -15.28 -7.47 11.17
CA LEU A 90 -14.90 -6.33 10.32
C LEU A 90 -14.86 -6.71 8.83
N LYS A 91 -14.35 -7.92 8.52
CA LYS A 91 -14.32 -8.43 7.15
C LYS A 91 -15.74 -8.59 6.60
N GLU A 92 -16.65 -9.20 7.35
CA GLU A 92 -18.05 -9.39 6.94
C GLU A 92 -18.75 -8.04 6.68
N GLN A 93 -18.56 -7.07 7.58
CA GLN A 93 -19.09 -5.71 7.40
C GLN A 93 -18.58 -5.06 6.11
N LEU A 94 -17.29 -5.19 5.81
CA LEU A 94 -16.71 -4.65 4.58
C LEU A 94 -17.28 -5.33 3.33
N GLU A 95 -17.48 -6.65 3.37
CA GLU A 95 -18.08 -7.39 2.27
C GLU A 95 -19.53 -6.95 2.02
N ASP A 96 -20.31 -6.75 3.08
CA ASP A 96 -21.70 -6.31 2.98
C ASP A 96 -21.82 -4.88 2.45
N ILE A 97 -20.98 -3.97 2.93
CA ILE A 97 -20.89 -2.61 2.39
C ILE A 97 -20.55 -2.66 0.89
N CYS A 98 -19.54 -3.44 0.50
CA CYS A 98 -19.15 -3.60 -0.89
C CYS A 98 -20.33 -4.12 -1.72
N LYS A 99 -20.97 -5.24 -1.32
CA LYS A 99 -22.11 -5.81 -2.04
C LYS A 99 -23.25 -4.80 -2.21
N GLY A 100 -23.60 -4.08 -1.15
CA GLY A 100 -24.67 -3.08 -1.16
C GLY A 100 -24.37 -1.91 -2.09
N GLU A 101 -23.19 -1.30 -1.98
CA GLU A 101 -22.81 -0.14 -2.80
C GLU A 101 -22.61 -0.53 -4.27
N PHE A 102 -22.03 -1.69 -4.56
CA PHE A 102 -21.90 -2.17 -5.95
C PHE A 102 -23.25 -2.39 -6.62
N VAL A 103 -24.26 -2.88 -5.90
CA VAL A 103 -25.63 -2.99 -6.44
C VAL A 103 -26.19 -1.61 -6.79
N LYS A 104 -26.01 -0.61 -5.93
CA LYS A 104 -26.47 0.77 -6.19
C LYS A 104 -25.77 1.38 -7.42
N ILE A 105 -24.47 1.18 -7.54
CA ILE A 105 -23.68 1.62 -8.70
C ILE A 105 -24.20 0.93 -9.96
N SER A 106 -24.37 -0.39 -9.94
CA SER A 106 -24.89 -1.16 -11.07
C SER A 106 -26.28 -0.68 -11.50
N GLN A 107 -27.18 -0.46 -10.55
CA GLN A 107 -28.51 0.10 -10.84
C GLN A 107 -28.44 1.50 -11.46
N THR A 108 -27.50 2.33 -11.02
CA THR A 108 -27.30 3.68 -11.56
C THR A 108 -26.76 3.62 -12.99
N VAL A 109 -25.74 2.78 -13.23
CA VAL A 109 -25.17 2.55 -14.58
C VAL A 109 -26.22 2.03 -15.54
N ASN A 110 -27.07 1.08 -15.12
CA ASN A 110 -28.15 0.55 -15.96
C ASN A 110 -29.20 1.60 -16.35
N LYS A 111 -29.34 2.68 -15.58
CA LYS A 111 -30.22 3.82 -15.92
C LYS A 111 -29.56 4.81 -16.89
N VAL A 112 -28.23 4.76 -17.04
CA VAL A 112 -27.52 5.59 -18.02
C VAL A 112 -27.72 4.96 -19.40
N HIS A 113 -28.69 5.49 -20.14
CA HIS A 113 -28.80 5.19 -21.56
C HIS A 113 -27.76 6.02 -22.31
N ILE A 114 -26.77 5.34 -22.91
CA ILE A 114 -25.94 5.96 -23.94
C ILE A 114 -26.83 6.11 -25.15
N LEU A 115 -27.49 7.27 -25.28
CA LEU A 115 -28.25 7.59 -26.47
C LEU A 115 -27.27 7.73 -27.63
N GLU A 116 -27.41 6.88 -28.64
CA GLU A 116 -26.74 7.06 -29.91
C GLU A 116 -27.28 8.34 -30.57
N PRO A 117 -26.40 9.24 -31.03
CA PRO A 117 -26.83 10.43 -31.78
C PRO A 117 -27.63 9.99 -33.01
N ARG A 118 -28.83 10.56 -33.22
CA ARG A 118 -29.69 10.20 -34.37
C ARG A 118 -29.93 11.36 -35.32
N THR A 119 -29.87 12.58 -34.81
CA THR A 119 -30.01 13.81 -35.60
C THR A 119 -28.65 14.48 -35.79
N ARG A 120 -28.52 15.31 -36.81
CA ARG A 120 -27.29 16.09 -37.04
C ARG A 120 -26.96 16.96 -35.83
N GLU A 121 -27.98 17.55 -35.21
CA GLU A 121 -27.86 18.36 -34.01
C GLU A 121 -27.28 17.57 -32.82
N ASP A 122 -27.63 16.29 -32.68
CA ASP A 122 -27.05 15.42 -31.65
C ASP A 122 -25.55 15.16 -31.91
N PHE A 123 -25.18 14.94 -33.18
CA PHE A 123 -23.78 14.76 -33.56
C PHE A 123 -22.96 16.04 -33.36
N LEU A 124 -23.54 17.21 -33.65
CA LEU A 124 -22.90 18.50 -33.47
C LEU A 124 -22.57 18.82 -32.00
N GLN A 125 -23.22 18.18 -31.01
CA GLN A 125 -22.80 18.29 -29.60
C GLN A 125 -21.37 17.77 -29.36
N TYR A 126 -20.87 16.92 -30.25
CA TYR A 126 -19.53 16.33 -30.21
C TYR A 126 -18.62 16.92 -31.30
N SER A 127 -18.99 18.06 -31.90
CA SER A 127 -18.23 18.65 -32.99
C SER A 127 -16.82 19.02 -32.54
N CYS A 128 -15.83 18.58 -33.31
CA CYS A 128 -14.45 19.01 -33.17
C CYS A 128 -13.99 19.70 -34.44
N GLU A 129 -13.23 20.80 -34.31
CA GLU A 129 -12.54 21.41 -35.42
C GLU A 129 -11.23 20.67 -35.67
N LEU A 130 -11.03 20.20 -36.90
CA LEU A 130 -9.82 19.51 -37.32
C LEU A 130 -9.01 20.39 -38.25
N THR A 131 -7.69 20.33 -38.09
CA THR A 131 -6.73 20.96 -38.99
C THR A 131 -5.78 19.92 -39.55
N LEU A 132 -5.57 19.96 -40.87
CA LEU A 132 -4.68 19.03 -41.56
C LEU A 132 -3.22 19.37 -41.24
N ASP A 133 -2.41 18.33 -41.00
CA ASP A 133 -1.01 18.46 -40.64
C ASP A 133 -0.11 18.56 -41.89
N PRO A 134 0.56 19.72 -42.13
CA PRO A 134 1.51 19.88 -43.23
C PRO A 134 2.74 18.98 -43.13
N ASN A 135 3.03 18.40 -41.96
CA ASN A 135 4.14 17.48 -41.77
C ASN A 135 3.83 16.08 -42.31
N THR A 136 2.55 15.69 -42.34
CA THR A 136 2.13 14.36 -42.79
C THR A 136 1.69 14.35 -44.26
N VAL A 137 1.22 15.49 -44.79
CA VAL A 137 0.61 15.58 -46.13
C VAL A 137 1.48 15.07 -47.28
N TYR A 138 0.88 14.26 -48.15
CA TYR A 138 1.50 13.79 -49.39
C TYR A 138 1.83 14.94 -50.36
N ARG A 139 2.96 14.85 -51.06
CA ARG A 139 3.48 15.98 -51.88
C ARG A 139 2.63 16.37 -53.09
N TYR A 140 1.71 15.52 -53.55
CA TYR A 140 0.75 15.86 -54.61
C TYR A 140 -0.61 16.33 -54.06
N LEU A 141 -0.69 16.60 -52.75
CA LEU A 141 -1.82 17.26 -52.12
C LEU A 141 -1.44 18.69 -51.74
N ARG A 142 -2.35 19.63 -52.00
CA ARG A 142 -2.21 21.02 -51.58
C ARG A 142 -3.17 21.28 -50.42
N LEU A 143 -2.65 21.82 -49.33
CA LEU A 143 -3.46 22.35 -48.23
C LEU A 143 -3.81 23.82 -48.51
N SER A 144 -5.05 24.19 -48.25
CA SER A 144 -5.58 25.56 -48.36
C SER A 144 -6.51 25.87 -47.17
N GLU A 145 -7.05 27.09 -47.14
CA GLU A 145 -8.02 27.53 -46.14
C GLU A 145 -7.59 27.25 -44.69
N GLY A 146 -6.38 27.70 -44.33
CA GLY A 146 -5.84 27.46 -42.98
C GLY A 146 -5.63 25.97 -42.67
N ASN A 147 -5.34 25.16 -43.68
CA ASN A 147 -5.21 23.69 -43.61
C ASN A 147 -6.52 22.96 -43.30
N ARG A 148 -7.67 23.50 -43.70
CA ARG A 148 -8.97 22.83 -43.58
C ARG A 148 -9.43 22.19 -44.89
N GLU A 149 -8.82 22.59 -46.00
CA GLU A 149 -9.11 22.08 -47.33
C GLU A 149 -7.88 21.36 -47.89
N VAL A 150 -8.14 20.27 -48.63
CA VAL A 150 -7.12 19.54 -49.35
C VAL A 150 -7.53 19.29 -50.80
N THR A 151 -6.66 19.65 -51.74
CA THR A 151 -6.89 19.43 -53.17
C THR A 151 -5.78 18.59 -53.77
N ARG A 152 -6.14 17.63 -54.64
CA ARG A 152 -5.16 16.86 -55.41
C ARG A 152 -4.64 17.70 -56.58
N VAL A 153 -3.32 17.82 -56.69
CA VAL A 153 -2.65 18.60 -57.73
C VAL A 153 -1.64 17.75 -58.49
N ARG A 154 -1.35 18.12 -59.75
CA ARG A 154 -0.35 17.40 -60.58
C ARG A 154 1.09 17.80 -60.28
N LYS A 155 1.31 18.98 -59.70
CA LYS A 155 2.64 19.49 -59.37
C LYS A 155 3.02 19.10 -57.94
N ILE A 156 4.25 18.64 -57.74
CA ILE A 156 4.84 18.43 -56.41
C ILE A 156 4.82 19.74 -55.63
N GLN A 157 4.19 19.74 -54.46
CA GLN A 157 4.20 20.85 -53.52
C GLN A 157 5.49 20.83 -52.68
N SER A 158 6.02 22.02 -52.39
CA SER A 158 7.27 22.21 -51.65
C SER A 158 7.05 22.22 -50.15
N TYR A 159 6.72 21.06 -49.58
CA TYR A 159 6.72 20.87 -48.12
C TYR A 159 8.11 20.47 -47.62
N LEU A 160 8.44 20.88 -46.39
CA LEU A 160 9.69 20.48 -45.73
C LEU A 160 9.71 18.96 -45.48
N ASP A 161 10.86 18.34 -45.64
CA ASP A 161 11.00 16.90 -45.40
C ASP A 161 10.74 16.59 -43.92
N HIS A 162 9.93 15.55 -43.66
CA HIS A 162 9.52 15.15 -42.31
C HIS A 162 9.34 13.62 -42.27
N PRO A 163 9.79 12.93 -41.21
CA PRO A 163 9.71 11.46 -41.12
C PRO A 163 8.27 10.91 -41.14
N GLU A 164 7.29 11.69 -40.72
CA GLU A 164 5.87 11.29 -40.71
C GLU A 164 5.15 11.58 -42.03
N ARG A 165 5.85 12.09 -43.04
CA ARG A 165 5.26 12.44 -44.33
C ARG A 165 4.91 11.18 -45.11
N PHE A 166 3.69 11.15 -45.64
CA PHE A 166 3.35 10.12 -46.62
C PHE A 166 4.13 10.37 -47.91
N ASP A 167 4.87 9.36 -48.38
CA ASP A 167 5.67 9.43 -49.61
C ASP A 167 5.11 8.58 -50.77
N CYS A 168 4.20 7.65 -50.49
CA CYS A 168 3.65 6.72 -51.48
C CYS A 168 2.15 6.86 -51.71
N GLN A 169 1.39 7.37 -50.74
CA GLN A 169 -0.07 7.42 -50.77
C GLN A 169 -0.59 8.85 -50.62
N PRO A 170 -1.64 9.27 -51.37
CA PRO A 170 -2.24 10.60 -51.27
C PRO A 170 -3.09 10.72 -50.00
N GLN A 171 -2.42 10.78 -48.85
CA GLN A 171 -3.02 10.89 -47.51
C GLN A 171 -2.48 12.11 -46.76
N VAL A 172 -3.21 12.49 -45.71
CA VAL A 172 -2.86 13.52 -44.73
C VAL A 172 -3.59 13.21 -43.43
N LEU A 173 -2.96 13.47 -42.29
CA LEU A 173 -3.58 13.34 -40.96
C LEU A 173 -3.97 14.70 -40.41
N CYS A 174 -4.88 14.73 -39.45
CA CYS A 174 -5.13 15.91 -38.63
C CYS A 174 -4.06 16.09 -37.54
N ARG A 175 -3.88 17.32 -37.07
CA ARG A 175 -2.95 17.64 -35.98
C ARG A 175 -3.50 17.24 -34.62
N GLU A 176 -4.82 17.25 -34.48
CA GLU A 176 -5.52 16.97 -33.24
C GLU A 176 -5.55 15.46 -32.98
N GLY A 177 -5.09 15.05 -31.79
CA GLY A 177 -5.30 13.69 -31.29
C GLY A 177 -6.71 13.56 -30.72
N LEU A 178 -7.54 12.71 -31.32
CA LEU A 178 -8.93 12.54 -30.88
C LEU A 178 -9.06 11.44 -29.82
N SER A 179 -9.83 11.73 -28.76
CA SER A 179 -10.18 10.77 -27.71
C SER A 179 -11.63 10.95 -27.27
N GLY A 180 -12.29 9.87 -26.84
CA GLY A 180 -13.72 9.91 -26.52
C GLY A 180 -14.63 10.02 -27.75
N ARG A 181 -15.77 10.71 -27.62
CA ARG A 181 -16.73 10.93 -28.71
C ARG A 181 -16.39 12.23 -29.45
N CYS A 182 -16.11 12.13 -30.74
CA CYS A 182 -15.79 13.25 -31.62
C CYS A 182 -16.59 13.13 -32.92
N TYR A 183 -16.98 14.27 -33.47
CA TYR A 183 -17.71 14.37 -34.74
C TYR A 183 -17.11 15.47 -35.60
N TRP A 184 -17.00 15.22 -36.91
CA TRP A 184 -16.55 16.18 -37.90
C TRP A 184 -17.28 15.92 -39.22
N GLU A 185 -17.42 16.97 -40.02
CA GLU A 185 -18.01 16.92 -41.35
C GLU A 185 -16.95 17.32 -42.38
N ALA A 186 -16.99 16.71 -43.56
CA ALA A 186 -16.19 17.13 -44.70
C ALA A 186 -17.08 17.26 -45.93
N GLU A 187 -16.82 18.31 -46.70
CA GLU A 187 -17.39 18.50 -48.01
C GLU A 187 -16.45 17.87 -49.06
N TRP A 188 -17.03 17.20 -50.05
CA TRP A 188 -16.27 16.59 -51.14
C TRP A 188 -16.80 17.07 -52.49
N ASN A 189 -15.96 17.82 -53.19
CA ASN A 189 -16.19 18.26 -54.56
C ASN A 189 -15.29 17.39 -55.47
N GLY A 190 -15.90 16.41 -56.14
CA GLY A 190 -15.22 15.38 -56.95
C GLY A 190 -14.81 15.84 -58.34
#